data_AF-A0A9X2MFP2-F1
#
_entry.id   AF-A0A9X2MFP2-F1
#
_cell.length_a   1.000
_cell.length_b   1.000
_cell.length_c   1.000
_cell.angle_alpha   90.00
_cell.angle_beta   90.00
_cell.angle_gamma   90.00
#
_symmetry.space_group_name_H-M   'P 1'
#
loop_
_entity.id
_entity.type
_entity.pdbx_description
1 polymer ?
#
loop_
_entity_poly.entity_id
_entity_poly.type
_entity_poly.pdbx_seq_one_letter_code
_entity_poly.pdbx_strand_id
1 'polypeptide(L)'
;MQINEVIQQVDLTKRAIKYYEEQGLLSVNKDENGYRNYTKEDVALLKEISVYRKLGISIKDIKILLEKKDYQLLNNIYKEKINKLEECRNEAESLKRFIDNNDVDEIYENLDYETLGKAIQDMIPGFYGYYFMNHFMPYLQIKIETKEQEDAYKRIIEFWDNADVKIPLLMKLNSFIMYKLLPKQEMSKMVEKMDAKTKELINISEEEYEKLKEQTRKGVKMKNSIFLKYHPAFILQRKFMKRLQDSGYNDIFIPNMILLSPKYKEYHEALTKVNNRICNDLGLHYDSKYNLLMKV
;
A
#
# COMPACT_ATOMS: atom_id res chain seq x y z
N MET A 1 -23.78 -32.15 -13.77
CA MET A 1 -24.76 -31.56 -12.85
C MET A 1 -25.08 -30.14 -13.30
N GLN A 2 -26.34 -29.73 -13.19
CA GLN A 2 -26.74 -28.35 -13.48
C GLN A 2 -26.48 -27.43 -12.28
N ILE A 3 -26.40 -26.11 -12.51
CA ILE A 3 -26.06 -25.15 -11.45
C ILE A 3 -27.01 -25.23 -10.24
N ASN A 4 -28.29 -25.56 -10.43
CA ASN A 4 -29.27 -25.71 -9.35
C ASN A 4 -28.97 -26.91 -8.45
N GLU A 5 -28.41 -27.99 -8.99
CA GLU A 5 -28.02 -29.18 -8.22
C GLU A 5 -26.72 -28.90 -7.47
N VAL A 6 -25.79 -28.17 -8.10
CA VAL A 6 -24.51 -27.80 -7.49
C VAL A 6 -24.73 -26.93 -6.25
N ILE A 7 -25.54 -25.88 -6.32
CA ILE A 7 -25.81 -24.99 -5.17
C ILE A 7 -26.51 -25.69 -3.99
N GLN A 8 -27.06 -26.89 -4.18
CA GLN A 8 -27.58 -27.70 -3.07
C GLN A 8 -26.48 -28.52 -2.39
N GLN A 9 -25.38 -28.80 -3.10
CA GLN A 9 -24.24 -29.56 -2.59
C GLN A 9 -23.10 -28.68 -2.09
N VAL A 10 -23.06 -27.42 -2.53
CA VAL A 10 -22.10 -26.42 -2.09
C VAL A 10 -22.84 -25.25 -1.47
N ASP A 11 -22.40 -24.80 -0.31
CA ASP A 11 -22.92 -23.63 0.40
C ASP A 11 -22.46 -22.33 -0.31
N LEU A 12 -22.86 -22.18 -1.57
CA LEU A 12 -22.49 -21.09 -2.46
C LEU A 12 -23.69 -20.67 -3.31
N THR A 13 -23.82 -19.37 -3.55
CA THR A 13 -24.85 -18.86 -4.47
C THR A 13 -24.41 -19.04 -5.93
N LYS A 14 -25.38 -19.06 -6.85
CA LYS A 14 -25.12 -19.04 -8.31
C LYS A 14 -24.18 -17.89 -8.71
N ARG A 15 -24.29 -16.75 -8.03
CA ARG A 15 -23.45 -15.57 -8.26
C ARG A 15 -22.01 -15.80 -7.83
N ALA A 16 -21.79 -16.47 -6.69
CA ALA A 16 -20.45 -16.82 -6.22
C ALA A 16 -19.74 -17.78 -7.19
N ILE A 17 -20.44 -18.81 -7.68
CA ILE A 17 -19.89 -19.76 -8.65
C ILE A 17 -19.46 -19.04 -9.94
N LYS A 18 -20.34 -18.19 -10.51
CA LYS A 18 -19.99 -17.38 -11.68
C LYS A 18 -18.80 -16.46 -11.43
N TYR A 19 -18.74 -15.83 -10.26
CA TYR A 19 -17.60 -15.00 -9.90
C TYR A 19 -16.29 -15.81 -9.86
N TYR A 20 -16.30 -17.03 -9.32
CA TYR A 20 -15.11 -17.89 -9.32
C TYR A 20 -14.68 -18.33 -10.72
N GLU A 21 -15.63 -18.58 -11.63
CA GLU A 21 -15.32 -18.77 -13.06
C GLU A 21 -14.68 -17.52 -13.67
N GLU A 22 -15.27 -16.34 -13.45
CA GLU A 22 -14.74 -15.06 -13.97
C GLU A 22 -13.34 -14.74 -13.43
N GLN A 23 -13.03 -15.12 -12.19
CA GLN A 23 -11.70 -14.98 -11.60
C GLN A 23 -10.72 -16.09 -12.05
N GLY A 24 -11.18 -17.06 -12.85
CA GLY A 24 -10.38 -18.16 -13.38
C GLY A 24 -10.02 -19.23 -12.35
N LEU A 25 -10.79 -19.35 -11.26
CA LEU A 25 -10.61 -20.40 -10.25
C LEU A 25 -11.33 -21.70 -10.62
N LEU A 26 -12.27 -21.64 -11.56
CA LEU A 26 -13.07 -22.76 -12.04
C LEU A 26 -13.27 -22.62 -13.54
N SER A 27 -13.17 -23.72 -14.28
CA SER A 27 -13.51 -23.77 -15.70
C SER A 27 -14.52 -24.89 -15.94
N VAL A 28 -15.75 -24.52 -16.28
CA VAL A 28 -16.85 -25.46 -16.46
C VAL A 28 -17.18 -25.61 -17.93
N ASN A 29 -17.26 -26.85 -18.39
CA ASN A 29 -17.65 -27.14 -19.77
C ASN A 29 -19.11 -26.75 -20.01
N LYS A 30 -19.37 -26.24 -21.21
CA LYS A 30 -20.74 -26.04 -21.70
C LYS A 30 -21.14 -27.23 -22.56
N ASP A 31 -22.39 -27.67 -22.40
CA ASP A 31 -22.98 -28.66 -23.30
C ASP A 31 -23.31 -28.04 -24.66
N GLU A 32 -23.79 -28.86 -25.59
CA GLU A 32 -24.19 -28.47 -26.95
C GLU A 32 -25.27 -27.39 -26.97
N ASN A 33 -26.05 -27.26 -25.88
CA ASN A 33 -27.11 -26.27 -25.71
C ASN A 33 -26.62 -25.00 -24.99
N GLY A 34 -25.33 -24.90 -24.70
CA GLY A 34 -24.71 -23.75 -24.03
C GLY A 34 -24.91 -23.70 -22.50
N TYR A 35 -25.51 -24.72 -21.89
CA TYR A 35 -25.66 -24.82 -20.44
C TYR A 35 -24.38 -25.35 -19.79
N ARG A 36 -24.08 -24.86 -18.58
CA ARG A 36 -22.92 -25.32 -17.81
C ARG A 36 -23.19 -26.69 -17.22
N ASN A 37 -22.32 -27.64 -17.49
CA ASN A 37 -22.38 -28.97 -16.92
C ASN A 37 -21.20 -29.20 -15.97
N TYR A 38 -21.49 -29.18 -14.68
CA TYR A 38 -20.49 -29.33 -13.61
C TYR A 38 -20.22 -30.81 -13.33
N THR A 39 -18.96 -31.18 -13.24
CA THR A 39 -18.52 -32.52 -12.85
C THR A 39 -18.47 -32.67 -11.33
N LYS A 40 -18.18 -33.88 -10.84
CA LYS A 40 -17.97 -34.09 -9.39
C LYS A 40 -16.70 -33.39 -8.92
N GLU A 41 -15.69 -33.32 -9.77
CA GLU A 41 -14.42 -32.63 -9.55
C GLU A 41 -14.66 -31.12 -9.42
N ASP A 42 -15.53 -30.53 -10.25
CA ASP A 42 -15.91 -29.12 -10.13
C ASP A 42 -16.59 -28.81 -8.79
N VAL A 43 -17.46 -29.72 -8.32
CA VAL A 43 -18.10 -29.58 -7.00
C VAL A 43 -17.07 -29.69 -5.88
N ALA A 44 -16.12 -30.62 -5.98
CA ALA A 44 -15.03 -30.74 -4.99
C ALA A 44 -14.17 -29.47 -4.94
N LEU A 45 -13.81 -28.92 -6.11
CA LEU A 45 -13.06 -27.68 -6.22
C LEU A 45 -13.82 -26.48 -5.65
N LEU A 46 -15.14 -26.38 -5.92
CA LEU A 46 -15.99 -25.35 -5.33
C LEU A 46 -16.06 -25.44 -3.80
N LYS A 47 -16.05 -26.66 -3.23
CA LYS A 47 -15.96 -26.85 -1.78
C LYS A 47 -14.61 -26.38 -1.25
N GLU A 48 -13.52 -26.73 -1.92
CA GLU A 48 -12.17 -26.28 -1.55
C GLU A 48 -12.06 -24.74 -1.56
N ILE A 49 -12.51 -24.08 -2.64
CA ILE A 49 -12.57 -22.62 -2.74
C ILE A 49 -13.40 -22.04 -1.58
N SER A 50 -14.56 -22.63 -1.27
CA SER A 50 -15.40 -22.19 -0.16
C SER A 50 -14.68 -22.27 1.20
N VAL A 51 -13.93 -23.35 1.45
CA VAL A 51 -13.10 -23.50 2.67
C VAL A 51 -12.06 -22.39 2.76
N TYR A 52 -11.27 -22.16 1.71
CA TYR A 52 -10.26 -21.09 1.73
C TYR A 52 -10.89 -19.71 1.95
N ARG A 53 -12.06 -19.44 1.35
CA ARG A 53 -12.80 -18.19 1.57
C ARG A 53 -13.28 -18.05 3.01
N LYS A 54 -13.79 -19.12 3.63
CA LYS A 54 -14.20 -19.14 5.05
C LYS A 54 -13.01 -18.94 5.99
N LEU A 55 -11.81 -19.38 5.60
CA LEU A 55 -10.56 -19.11 6.32
C LEU A 55 -10.02 -17.68 6.13
N GLY A 56 -10.69 -16.86 5.31
CA GLY A 56 -10.33 -15.47 5.04
C GLY A 56 -9.23 -15.30 3.99
N ILE A 57 -8.94 -16.34 3.20
CA ILE A 57 -7.89 -16.30 2.17
C ILE A 57 -8.40 -15.54 0.93
N SER A 58 -7.53 -14.71 0.36
CA SER A 58 -7.86 -13.87 -0.80
C SER A 58 -8.04 -14.70 -2.07
N ILE A 59 -8.81 -14.19 -3.04
CA ILE A 59 -8.99 -14.86 -4.35
C ILE A 59 -7.65 -15.06 -5.06
N LYS A 60 -6.73 -14.11 -4.92
CA LYS A 60 -5.39 -14.17 -5.51
C LYS A 60 -4.60 -15.34 -4.92
N ASP A 61 -4.61 -15.50 -3.60
CA ASP A 61 -3.90 -16.57 -2.92
C ASP A 61 -4.53 -17.93 -3.21
N ILE A 62 -5.86 -18.01 -3.25
CA ILE A 62 -6.58 -19.23 -3.66
C ILE A 62 -6.10 -19.69 -5.03
N LYS A 63 -5.94 -18.78 -6.00
CA LYS A 63 -5.43 -19.13 -7.32
C LYS A 63 -4.03 -19.77 -7.25
N ILE A 64 -3.13 -19.17 -6.48
CA ILE A 64 -1.77 -19.70 -6.26
C ILE A 64 -1.81 -21.08 -5.60
N LEU A 65 -2.67 -21.26 -4.59
CA LEU A 65 -2.84 -22.53 -3.88
C LEU A 65 -3.37 -23.64 -4.80
N LEU A 66 -4.35 -23.33 -5.64
CA LEU A 66 -4.93 -24.30 -6.57
C LEU A 66 -3.93 -24.68 -7.69
N GLU A 67 -3.14 -23.74 -8.19
CA GLU A 67 -2.16 -23.98 -9.26
C GLU A 67 -0.90 -24.70 -8.77
N LYS A 68 -0.36 -24.28 -7.62
CA LYS A 68 0.98 -24.70 -7.15
C LYS A 68 0.95 -25.64 -5.94
N LYS A 69 -0.20 -25.80 -5.29
CA LYS A 69 -0.34 -26.51 -3.99
C LYS A 69 0.70 -26.01 -2.98
N ASP A 70 0.86 -24.70 -2.91
CA ASP A 70 1.86 -24.03 -2.08
C ASP A 70 1.47 -24.06 -0.60
N TYR A 71 1.81 -25.16 0.09
CA TYR A 71 1.60 -25.29 1.53
C TYR A 71 2.42 -24.29 2.36
N GLN A 72 3.47 -23.70 1.78
CA GLN A 72 4.27 -22.70 2.48
C GLN A 72 3.48 -21.39 2.61
N LEU A 73 2.70 -21.01 1.59
CA LEU A 73 1.76 -19.89 1.66
C LEU A 73 0.72 -20.10 2.78
N LEU A 74 0.14 -21.30 2.90
CA LEU A 74 -0.79 -21.61 4.00
C LEU A 74 -0.13 -21.51 5.38
N ASN A 75 1.10 -22.01 5.53
CA ASN A 75 1.84 -21.89 6.78
C ASN A 75 2.15 -20.43 7.14
N ASN A 76 2.46 -19.59 6.16
CA ASN A 76 2.68 -18.16 6.38
C ASN A 76 1.39 -17.47 6.85
N ILE A 77 0.26 -17.72 6.17
CA ILE A 77 -1.05 -17.18 6.57
C ILE A 77 -1.43 -17.65 7.98
N TYR A 78 -1.15 -18.91 8.32
CA TYR A 78 -1.37 -19.43 9.66
C TYR A 78 -0.53 -18.68 10.71
N LYS A 79 0.78 -18.52 10.48
CA LYS A 79 1.67 -17.77 11.38
C LYS A 79 1.21 -16.33 11.57
N GLU A 80 0.84 -15.65 10.49
CA GLU A 80 0.30 -14.28 10.57
C GLU A 80 -0.97 -14.21 11.44
N LYS A 81 -1.87 -15.20 11.32
CA LYS A 81 -3.08 -15.27 12.16
C LYS A 81 -2.76 -15.51 13.63
N ILE A 82 -1.81 -16.39 13.92
CA ILE A 82 -1.38 -16.67 15.30
C ILE A 82 -0.73 -15.43 15.92
N ASN A 83 0.19 -14.78 15.21
CA ASN A 83 0.84 -13.56 15.70
C ASN A 83 -0.20 -12.48 16.03
N LYS A 84 -1.19 -12.24 15.14
CA LYS A 84 -2.28 -11.29 15.41
C LYS A 84 -3.14 -11.68 16.61
N LEU A 85 -3.37 -12.98 16.80
CA LEU A 85 -4.14 -13.46 17.94
C LEU A 85 -3.38 -13.25 19.26
N GLU A 86 -2.06 -13.48 19.25
CA GLU A 86 -1.18 -13.20 20.39
C GLU A 86 -1.14 -11.70 20.71
N GLU A 87 -1.05 -10.84 19.70
CA GLU A 87 -1.10 -9.38 19.86
C GLU A 87 -2.44 -8.91 20.45
N CYS A 88 -3.57 -9.34 19.88
CA CYS A 88 -4.90 -9.04 20.42
C CYS A 88 -5.07 -9.53 21.86
N ARG A 89 -4.47 -10.69 22.19
CA ARG A 89 -4.49 -11.24 23.55
C ARG A 89 -3.70 -10.36 24.51
N ASN A 90 -2.49 -9.94 24.13
CA ASN A 90 -1.66 -9.05 24.93
C ASN A 90 -2.35 -7.70 25.16
N GLU A 91 -2.95 -7.10 24.12
CA GLU A 91 -3.74 -5.87 24.23
C GLU A 91 -4.92 -6.03 25.23
N ALA A 92 -5.65 -7.15 25.14
CA ALA A 92 -6.77 -7.43 26.04
C ALA A 92 -6.32 -7.67 27.48
N GLU A 93 -5.19 -8.35 27.69
CA GLU A 93 -4.60 -8.58 29.00
C GLU A 93 -4.11 -7.25 29.63
N SER A 94 -3.45 -6.39 28.85
CA SER A 94 -3.05 -5.05 29.29
C SER A 94 -4.25 -4.17 29.62
N LEU A 95 -5.32 -4.21 28.81
CA LEU A 95 -6.57 -3.51 29.12
C LEU A 95 -7.22 -4.04 30.40
N LYS A 96 -7.18 -5.36 30.64
CA LYS A 96 -7.71 -5.95 31.87
C LYS A 96 -6.92 -5.47 33.08
N ARG A 97 -5.58 -5.44 33.01
CA ARG A 97 -4.73 -4.86 34.06
C ARG A 97 -5.08 -3.41 34.31
N PHE A 98 -5.22 -2.60 33.24
CA PHE A 98 -5.61 -1.20 33.34
C PHE A 98 -6.91 -1.02 34.14
N ILE A 99 -7.91 -1.85 33.87
CA ILE A 99 -9.19 -1.83 34.59
C ILE A 99 -9.02 -2.21 36.07
N ASP A 100 -8.11 -3.13 36.38
CA ASP A 100 -7.95 -3.69 37.72
C ASP A 100 -7.11 -2.81 38.65
N ASN A 101 -6.02 -2.20 38.16
CA ASN A 101 -5.10 -1.41 38.98
C ASN A 101 -4.93 0.05 38.56
N ASN A 102 -5.36 0.43 37.35
CA ASN A 102 -5.15 1.74 36.74
C ASN A 102 -3.67 2.21 36.81
N ASP A 103 -2.74 1.27 36.78
CA ASP A 103 -1.30 1.54 36.77
C ASP A 103 -0.86 1.90 35.35
N VAL A 104 -0.90 3.21 35.08
CA VAL A 104 -0.55 3.76 33.77
C VAL A 104 0.93 3.51 33.46
N ASP A 105 1.81 3.59 34.45
CA ASP A 105 3.25 3.52 34.25
C ASP A 105 3.68 2.09 33.87
N GLU A 106 3.16 1.07 34.57
CA GLU A 106 3.39 -0.34 34.22
C GLU A 106 2.94 -0.63 32.78
N ILE A 107 1.77 -0.15 32.39
CA ILE A 107 1.21 -0.42 31.06
C ILE A 107 1.96 0.35 29.99
N TYR A 108 2.34 1.61 30.26
CA TYR A 108 3.12 2.43 29.34
C TYR A 108 4.50 1.81 29.04
N GLU A 109 5.15 1.20 30.03
CA GLU A 109 6.44 0.53 29.84
C GLU A 109 6.35 -0.79 29.05
N ASN A 110 5.22 -1.49 29.12
CA ASN A 110 5.08 -2.84 28.58
C ASN A 110 4.22 -2.93 27.30
N LEU A 111 3.42 -1.90 27.00
CA LEU A 111 2.55 -1.87 25.82
C LEU A 111 3.25 -1.15 24.66
N ASP A 112 3.71 -1.94 23.69
CA ASP A 112 4.32 -1.41 22.47
C ASP A 112 3.34 -1.47 21.28
N TYR A 113 3.61 -0.66 20.25
CA TYR A 113 2.84 -0.67 19.01
C TYR A 113 3.10 -1.94 18.20
N GLU A 114 2.05 -2.47 17.55
CA GLU A 114 2.17 -3.62 16.63
C GLU A 114 3.23 -3.37 15.55
N THR A 115 3.19 -2.17 14.96
CA THR A 115 4.09 -1.77 13.88
C THR A 115 4.53 -0.33 14.07
N LEU A 116 5.70 -0.03 13.53
CA LEU A 116 6.22 1.31 13.45
C LEU A 116 5.27 2.27 12.71
N GLY A 117 4.54 1.75 11.72
CA GLY A 117 3.51 2.51 11.02
C GLY A 117 2.40 3.02 11.95
N LYS A 118 1.95 2.19 12.91
CA LYS A 118 0.99 2.62 13.93
C LYS A 118 1.62 3.65 14.88
N ALA A 119 2.84 3.37 15.37
CA ALA A 119 3.55 4.29 16.25
C ALA A 119 3.70 5.70 15.63
N ILE A 120 4.11 5.79 14.36
CA ILE A 120 4.26 7.06 13.65
C ILE A 120 2.91 7.75 13.43
N GLN A 121 1.84 7.01 13.15
CA GLN A 121 0.50 7.60 12.98
C GLN A 121 -0.02 8.27 14.25
N ASP A 122 0.23 7.66 15.41
CA ASP A 122 -0.21 8.20 16.69
C ASP A 122 0.68 9.35 17.17
N MET A 123 2.00 9.27 16.90
CA MET A 123 2.94 10.37 17.20
C MET A 123 2.77 11.59 16.29
N ILE A 124 2.22 11.42 15.08
CA ILE A 124 1.94 12.51 14.13
C ILE A 124 0.43 12.55 13.86
N PRO A 125 -0.39 12.97 14.84
CA PRO A 125 -1.83 12.83 14.72
C PRO A 125 -2.42 13.80 13.68
N GLY A 126 -3.66 13.48 13.29
CA GLY A 126 -4.47 14.33 12.44
C GLY A 126 -4.09 14.29 10.96
N PHE A 127 -4.42 15.36 10.25
CA PHE A 127 -4.36 15.37 8.79
C PHE A 127 -2.93 15.22 8.23
N TYR A 128 -1.91 15.70 8.95
CA TYR A 128 -0.52 15.62 8.52
C TYR A 128 -0.01 14.18 8.48
N GLY A 129 -0.11 13.45 9.59
CA GLY A 129 0.26 12.05 9.63
C GLY A 129 -0.55 11.23 8.63
N TYR A 130 -1.86 11.47 8.53
CA TYR A 130 -2.66 10.78 7.53
C TYR A 130 -2.17 11.03 6.10
N TYR A 131 -1.98 12.30 5.71
CA TYR A 131 -1.63 12.66 4.33
C TYR A 131 -0.24 12.17 3.94
N PHE A 132 0.76 12.39 4.80
CA PHE A 132 2.13 12.06 4.50
C PHE A 132 2.43 10.57 4.73
N MET A 133 1.94 9.95 5.81
CA MET A 133 2.30 8.57 6.15
C MET A 133 1.61 7.54 5.30
N ASN A 134 0.44 7.83 4.72
CA ASN A 134 -0.30 6.83 3.96
C ASN A 134 0.50 6.21 2.80
N HIS A 135 1.41 6.97 2.18
CA HIS A 135 2.30 6.43 1.15
C HIS A 135 3.36 5.48 1.73
N PHE A 136 3.82 5.72 2.95
CA PHE A 136 4.87 4.97 3.61
C PHE A 136 4.34 3.76 4.40
N MET A 137 3.06 3.74 4.76
CA MET A 137 2.44 2.66 5.56
C MET A 137 2.79 1.24 5.10
N PRO A 138 2.78 0.91 3.80
CA PRO A 138 3.15 -0.44 3.33
C PRO A 138 4.58 -0.85 3.70
N TYR A 139 5.48 0.11 3.88
CA TYR A 139 6.88 -0.12 4.20
C TYR A 139 7.17 -0.10 5.71
N LEU A 140 6.20 0.33 6.52
CA LEU A 140 6.33 0.52 7.96
C LEU A 140 5.67 -0.61 8.77
N GLN A 141 5.33 -1.72 8.11
CA GLN A 141 4.81 -2.94 8.74
C GLN A 141 5.95 -3.77 9.38
N ILE A 142 6.81 -3.09 10.14
CA ILE A 142 8.02 -3.63 10.78
C ILE A 142 8.11 -3.11 12.22
N LYS A 143 8.98 -3.74 13.02
CA LYS A 143 9.42 -3.21 14.33
C LYS A 143 10.83 -2.63 14.20
N ILE A 144 11.22 -1.80 15.17
CA ILE A 144 12.60 -1.30 15.25
C ILE A 144 13.47 -2.45 15.77
N GLU A 145 14.49 -2.82 15.00
CA GLU A 145 15.39 -3.93 15.32
C GLU A 145 16.83 -3.44 15.55
N THR A 146 17.18 -2.27 15.03
CA THR A 146 18.54 -1.73 15.10
C THR A 146 18.60 -0.34 15.70
N LYS A 147 19.77 0.01 16.25
CA LYS A 147 20.05 1.35 16.77
C LYS A 147 19.92 2.43 15.68
N GLU A 148 20.30 2.10 14.45
CA GLU A 148 20.18 3.00 13.30
C GLU A 148 18.72 3.32 12.97
N GLN A 149 17.83 2.32 13.02
CA GLN A 149 16.38 2.52 12.86
C GLN A 149 15.81 3.36 14.01
N GLU A 150 16.23 3.12 15.25
CA GLU A 150 15.80 3.91 16.41
C GLU A 150 16.19 5.39 16.26
N ASP A 151 17.42 5.67 15.87
CA ASP A 151 17.90 7.04 15.69
C ASP A 151 17.23 7.71 14.48
N ALA A 152 16.96 6.96 13.41
CA ALA A 152 16.20 7.45 12.26
C ALA A 152 14.76 7.80 12.63
N TYR A 153 14.11 6.96 13.43
CA TYR A 153 12.77 7.21 13.96
C TYR A 153 12.73 8.50 14.78
N LYS A 154 13.66 8.70 15.71
CA LYS A 154 13.75 9.92 16.52
C LYS A 154 13.88 11.17 15.66
N ARG A 155 14.74 11.14 14.63
CA ARG A 155 14.91 12.25 13.68
C ARG A 155 13.67 12.51 12.83
N ILE A 156 12.86 11.49 12.53
CA ILE A 156 11.57 11.67 11.86
C ILE A 156 10.59 12.41 12.76
N ILE A 157 10.48 12.02 14.04
CA ILE A 157 9.58 12.70 14.98
C ILE A 157 10.03 14.15 15.19
N GLU A 158 11.32 14.38 15.44
CA GLU A 158 11.88 15.73 15.60
C GLU A 158 11.67 16.60 14.36
N PHE A 159 11.76 16.03 13.16
CA PHE A 159 11.42 16.75 11.92
C PHE A 159 9.97 17.22 11.94
N TRP A 160 9.01 16.36 12.28
CA TRP A 160 7.59 16.70 12.27
C TRP A 160 7.18 17.66 13.40
N ASP A 161 7.88 17.66 14.52
CA ASP A 161 7.70 18.64 15.59
C ASP A 161 8.07 20.06 15.16
N ASN A 162 9.05 20.20 14.26
CA ASN A 162 9.62 21.49 13.86
C ASN A 162 9.21 21.95 12.45
N ALA A 163 8.62 21.08 11.62
CA ALA A 163 8.31 21.39 10.24
C ALA A 163 7.14 22.40 10.09
N ASP A 164 7.42 23.65 9.67
CA ASP A 164 6.37 24.62 9.28
C ASP A 164 5.82 24.34 7.87
N VAL A 165 5.06 23.25 7.75
CA VAL A 165 4.42 22.87 6.49
C VAL A 165 2.95 23.27 6.54
N LYS A 166 2.52 24.31 5.82
CA LYS A 166 1.08 24.67 5.71
C LYS A 166 0.44 24.07 4.46
N ILE A 167 -0.35 23.00 4.65
CA ILE A 167 -1.05 22.34 3.55
C ILE A 167 -2.20 23.24 3.04
N PRO A 168 -2.28 23.50 1.72
CA PRO A 168 -3.36 24.29 1.13
C PRO A 168 -4.76 23.75 1.44
N LEU A 169 -5.72 24.63 1.73
CA LEU A 169 -7.11 24.26 2.07
C LEU A 169 -7.76 23.31 1.04
N LEU A 170 -7.55 23.58 -0.25
CA LEU A 170 -8.06 22.75 -1.33
C LEU A 170 -7.54 21.30 -1.25
N MET A 171 -6.27 21.12 -0.86
CA MET A 171 -5.69 19.79 -0.68
C MET A 171 -6.25 19.11 0.57
N LYS A 172 -6.42 19.86 1.68
CA LYS A 172 -7.07 19.35 2.90
C LYS A 172 -8.48 18.83 2.60
N LEU A 173 -9.28 19.61 1.86
CA LEU A 173 -10.64 19.23 1.49
C LEU A 173 -10.67 17.98 0.60
N ASN A 174 -9.86 17.95 -0.46
CA ASN A 174 -9.79 16.78 -1.35
C ASN A 174 -9.37 15.52 -0.60
N SER A 175 -8.35 15.61 0.25
CA SER A 175 -7.87 14.46 1.02
C SER A 175 -8.85 14.04 2.12
N PHE A 176 -9.61 14.97 2.73
CA PHE A 176 -10.69 14.63 3.66
C PHE A 176 -11.81 13.84 2.95
N ILE A 177 -12.23 14.30 1.77
CA ILE A 177 -13.21 13.61 0.93
C ILE A 177 -12.69 12.22 0.56
N MET A 178 -11.44 12.10 0.11
CA MET A 178 -10.79 10.83 -0.19
C MET A 178 -10.78 9.90 1.03
N TYR A 179 -10.37 10.40 2.20
CA TYR A 179 -10.29 9.60 3.44
C TYR A 179 -11.65 9.08 3.90
N LYS A 180 -12.68 9.93 3.86
CA LYS A 180 -14.01 9.60 4.39
C LYS A 180 -14.84 8.77 3.43
N LEU A 181 -14.67 8.95 2.12
CA LEU A 181 -15.53 8.33 1.10
C LEU A 181 -14.90 7.15 0.36
N LEU A 182 -13.57 7.04 0.28
CA LEU A 182 -12.95 5.89 -0.37
C LEU A 182 -12.89 4.69 0.57
N PRO A 183 -13.19 3.47 0.07
CA PRO A 183 -12.94 2.26 0.83
C PRO A 183 -11.46 2.19 1.24
N LYS A 184 -11.20 2.06 2.54
CA LYS A 184 -9.85 1.81 3.04
C LYS A 184 -9.38 0.48 2.44
N GLN A 185 -8.32 0.52 1.63
CA GLN A 185 -7.74 -0.70 1.09
C GLN A 185 -7.12 -1.51 2.23
N GLU A 186 -7.22 -2.83 2.12
CA GLU A 186 -6.57 -3.74 3.06
C GLU A 186 -5.04 -3.56 2.97
N MET A 187 -4.38 -3.47 4.12
CA MET A 187 -2.94 -3.16 4.18
C MET A 187 -2.10 -4.20 3.43
N SER A 188 -2.47 -5.48 3.52
CA SER A 188 -1.86 -6.58 2.76
C SER A 188 -1.82 -6.31 1.26
N LYS A 189 -2.93 -5.85 0.68
CA LYS A 189 -3.03 -5.52 -0.75
C LYS A 189 -2.20 -4.29 -1.12
N MET A 190 -2.09 -3.32 -0.22
CA MET A 190 -1.21 -2.17 -0.43
C MET A 190 0.25 -2.61 -0.47
N VAL A 191 0.68 -3.48 0.48
CA VAL A 191 2.02 -4.06 0.51
C VAL A 191 2.31 -4.83 -0.79
N GLU A 192 1.43 -5.74 -1.20
CA GLU A 192 1.61 -6.50 -2.44
C GLU A 192 1.74 -5.61 -3.68
N LYS A 193 0.93 -4.54 -3.75
CA LYS A 193 0.97 -3.59 -4.86
C LYS A 193 2.30 -2.83 -4.88
N MET A 194 2.79 -2.40 -3.72
CA MET A 194 4.07 -1.70 -3.64
C MET A 194 5.24 -2.65 -3.93
N ASP A 195 5.20 -3.90 -3.48
CA ASP A 195 6.19 -4.92 -3.79
C ASP A 195 6.24 -5.22 -5.30
N ALA A 196 5.07 -5.38 -5.95
CA ALA A 196 4.97 -5.57 -7.39
C ALA A 196 5.55 -4.39 -8.17
N LYS A 197 5.19 -3.17 -7.77
CA LYS A 197 5.71 -1.93 -8.38
C LYS A 197 7.22 -1.80 -8.20
N THR A 198 7.75 -2.19 -7.05
CA THR A 198 9.19 -2.16 -6.78
C THR A 198 9.93 -3.11 -7.72
N LYS A 199 9.42 -4.35 -7.90
CA LYS A 199 9.98 -5.32 -8.85
C LYS A 199 9.94 -4.84 -10.31
N GLU A 200 8.85 -4.17 -10.69
CA GLU A 200 8.70 -3.55 -12.02
C GLU A 200 9.76 -2.47 -12.24
N LEU A 201 10.02 -1.60 -11.26
CA LEU A 201 11.04 -0.55 -11.37
C LEU A 201 12.46 -1.12 -11.43
N ILE A 202 12.75 -2.17 -10.67
CA ILE A 202 14.07 -2.83 -10.66
C ILE A 202 14.38 -3.43 -12.03
N ASN A 203 13.38 -4.07 -12.65
CA ASN A 203 13.52 -4.82 -13.90
C ASN A 203 12.75 -4.17 -15.06
N ILE A 204 12.70 -2.84 -15.09
CA ILE A 204 11.93 -2.11 -16.11
C ILE A 204 12.44 -2.46 -17.51
N SER A 205 11.55 -2.93 -18.38
CA SER A 205 11.92 -3.20 -19.77
C SER A 205 12.19 -1.90 -20.53
N GLU A 206 13.00 -1.95 -21.59
CA GLU A 206 13.24 -0.78 -22.43
C GLU A 206 11.94 -0.24 -23.06
N GLU A 207 10.99 -1.11 -23.40
CA GLU A 207 9.68 -0.68 -23.92
C GLU A 207 8.86 0.09 -22.88
N GLU A 208 8.78 -0.41 -21.65
CA GLU A 208 8.09 0.27 -20.54
C GLU A 208 8.79 1.57 -20.15
N TYR A 209 10.12 1.56 -20.16
CA TYR A 209 10.93 2.76 -19.94
C TYR A 209 10.62 3.84 -20.98
N GLU A 210 10.59 3.51 -22.27
CA GLU A 210 10.25 4.46 -23.33
C GLU A 210 8.82 5.01 -23.19
N LYS A 211 7.86 4.16 -22.82
CA LYS A 211 6.48 4.59 -22.51
C LYS A 211 6.46 5.59 -21.34
N LEU A 212 7.17 5.29 -20.25
CA LEU A 212 7.25 6.14 -19.07
C LEU A 212 7.94 7.48 -19.38
N LYS A 213 9.01 7.45 -20.17
CA LYS A 213 9.73 8.64 -20.63
C LYS A 213 8.82 9.53 -21.49
N GLU A 214 8.09 8.96 -22.43
CA GLU A 214 7.18 9.73 -23.29
C GLU A 214 5.98 10.28 -22.51
N GLN A 215 5.43 9.53 -21.56
CA GLN A 215 4.41 10.05 -20.62
C GLN A 215 4.95 11.22 -19.81
N THR A 216 6.18 11.13 -19.32
CA THR A 216 6.85 12.20 -18.57
C THR A 216 7.03 13.44 -19.45
N ARG A 217 7.54 13.29 -20.68
CA ARG A 217 7.69 14.37 -21.65
C ARG A 217 6.35 15.08 -21.91
N LYS A 218 5.29 14.32 -22.19
CA LYS A 218 3.93 14.87 -22.39
C LYS A 218 3.43 15.61 -21.15
N GLY A 219 3.62 15.03 -19.97
CA GLY A 219 3.24 15.63 -18.69
C GLY A 219 3.95 16.96 -18.42
N VAL A 220 5.25 17.05 -18.72
CA VAL A 220 6.04 18.27 -18.58
C VAL A 220 5.57 19.35 -19.57
N LYS A 221 5.35 19.00 -20.85
CA LYS A 221 4.80 19.95 -21.85
C LYS A 221 3.43 20.47 -21.42
N MET A 222 2.55 19.57 -21.00
CA MET A 222 1.20 19.89 -20.55
C MET A 222 1.24 20.85 -19.34
N LYS A 223 2.01 20.54 -18.30
CA LYS A 223 2.15 21.39 -17.10
C LYS A 223 2.78 22.76 -17.40
N ASN A 224 3.59 22.88 -18.45
CA ASN A 224 4.18 24.14 -18.89
C ASN A 224 3.34 24.90 -19.92
N SER A 225 2.20 24.36 -20.37
CA SER A 225 1.24 25.11 -21.18
C SER A 225 0.76 26.36 -20.43
N ILE A 226 0.47 27.44 -21.16
CA ILE A 226 0.10 28.74 -20.57
C ILE A 226 -1.05 28.58 -19.56
N PHE A 227 -2.08 27.81 -19.93
CA PHE A 227 -3.25 27.60 -19.07
C PHE A 227 -2.89 26.91 -17.75
N LEU A 228 -2.19 25.76 -17.78
CA LEU A 228 -1.89 25.01 -16.56
C LEU A 228 -0.75 25.60 -15.75
N LYS A 229 0.26 26.20 -16.38
CA LYS A 229 1.42 26.80 -15.70
C LYS A 229 0.99 27.88 -14.72
N TYR A 230 0.03 28.71 -15.12
CA TYR A 230 -0.49 29.83 -14.34
C TYR A 230 -1.80 29.53 -13.62
N HIS A 231 -2.35 28.32 -13.75
CA HIS A 231 -3.57 27.94 -13.05
C HIS A 231 -3.33 27.95 -11.52
N PRO A 232 -4.22 28.58 -10.71
CA PRO A 232 -4.02 28.76 -9.27
C PRO A 232 -3.69 27.48 -8.51
N ALA A 233 -4.36 26.36 -8.84
CA ALA A 233 -4.11 25.07 -8.20
C ALA A 233 -2.67 24.56 -8.41
N PHE A 234 -2.09 24.75 -9.61
CA PHE A 234 -0.72 24.32 -9.91
C PHE A 234 0.31 25.26 -9.27
N ILE A 235 0.03 26.56 -9.19
CA ILE A 235 0.86 27.51 -8.44
C ILE A 235 0.89 27.13 -6.96
N LEU A 236 -0.28 26.86 -6.36
CA LEU A 236 -0.39 26.44 -4.96
C LEU A 236 0.35 25.12 -4.72
N GLN A 237 0.24 24.15 -5.63
CA GLN A 237 0.99 22.90 -5.56
C GLN A 237 2.50 23.14 -5.58
N ARG A 238 3.03 23.96 -6.49
CA ARG A 238 4.47 24.27 -6.56
C ARG A 238 4.97 25.00 -5.30
N LYS A 239 4.22 26.00 -4.82
CA LYS A 239 4.55 26.70 -3.56
C LYS A 239 4.53 25.74 -2.36
N PHE A 240 3.64 24.75 -2.36
CA PHE A 240 3.61 23.73 -1.33
C PHE A 240 4.82 22.79 -1.43
N MET A 241 5.16 22.29 -2.62
CA MET A 241 6.35 21.45 -2.84
C MET A 241 7.64 22.18 -2.47
N LYS A 242 7.78 23.46 -2.82
CA LYS A 242 8.93 24.27 -2.44
C LYS A 242 9.04 24.41 -0.92
N ARG A 243 7.96 24.76 -0.23
CA ARG A 243 7.96 24.84 1.25
C ARG A 243 8.29 23.52 1.91
N LEU A 244 7.84 22.41 1.33
CA LEU A 244 8.16 21.07 1.81
C LEU A 244 9.66 20.76 1.63
N GLN A 245 10.26 21.15 0.51
CA GLN A 245 11.72 21.08 0.38
C GLN A 245 12.42 21.97 1.41
N ASP A 246 12.01 23.24 1.51
CA ASP A 246 12.63 24.22 2.40
C ASP A 246 12.53 23.82 3.88
N SER A 247 11.54 22.98 4.25
CA SER A 247 11.43 22.41 5.59
C SER A 247 12.41 21.26 5.87
N GLY A 248 13.19 20.82 4.89
CA GLY A 248 14.11 19.69 4.99
C GLY A 248 13.48 18.34 4.70
N TYR A 249 12.32 18.27 4.03
CA TYR A 249 11.65 16.98 3.76
C TYR A 249 12.56 16.00 2.99
N ASN A 250 13.25 16.48 1.95
CA ASN A 250 14.15 15.63 1.15
C ASN A 250 15.55 15.48 1.77
N ASP A 251 15.91 16.34 2.72
CA ASP A 251 17.25 16.38 3.32
C ASP A 251 17.31 15.68 4.69
N ILE A 252 16.18 15.58 5.38
CA ILE A 252 16.03 15.01 6.72
C ILE A 252 15.04 13.84 6.68
N PHE A 253 13.78 14.09 6.33
CA PHE A 253 12.74 13.09 6.47
C PHE A 253 12.95 11.88 5.53
N ILE A 254 13.14 12.10 4.22
CA ILE A 254 13.32 11.00 3.27
C ILE A 254 14.56 10.14 3.57
N PRO A 255 15.77 10.70 3.83
CA PRO A 255 16.92 9.91 4.23
C PRO A 255 16.67 9.06 5.48
N ASN A 256 15.98 9.60 6.49
CA ASN A 256 15.64 8.82 7.67
C ASN A 256 14.61 7.74 7.38
N MET A 257 13.63 7.97 6.49
CA MET A 257 12.70 6.93 6.04
C MET A 257 13.43 5.76 5.34
N ILE A 258 14.49 6.06 4.58
CA ILE A 258 15.35 5.05 3.92
C ILE A 258 16.09 4.21 4.95
N LEU A 259 16.67 4.84 5.98
CA LEU A 259 17.33 4.14 7.09
C LEU A 259 16.34 3.31 7.90
N LEU A 260 15.11 3.80 8.04
CA LEU A 260 14.09 3.19 8.87
C LEU A 260 13.54 1.90 8.28
N SER A 261 13.30 1.85 6.97
CA SER A 261 12.68 0.70 6.30
C SER A 261 13.51 0.18 5.13
N PRO A 262 14.06 -1.05 5.23
CA PRO A 262 14.78 -1.68 4.13
C PRO A 262 13.96 -1.82 2.85
N LYS A 263 12.66 -2.13 2.96
CA LYS A 263 11.76 -2.19 1.80
C LYS A 263 11.55 -0.82 1.16
N TYR A 264 11.44 0.23 1.97
CA TYR A 264 11.35 1.59 1.43
C TYR A 264 12.64 2.00 0.72
N LYS A 265 13.81 1.65 1.30
CA LYS A 265 15.11 1.86 0.67
C LYS A 265 15.19 1.24 -0.72
N GLU A 266 14.83 -0.04 -0.85
CA GLU A 266 14.84 -0.75 -2.14
C GLU A 266 13.93 -0.05 -3.16
N TYR A 267 12.70 0.29 -2.78
CA TYR A 267 11.77 1.03 -3.63
C TYR A 267 12.34 2.38 -4.05
N HIS A 268 12.86 3.15 -3.10
CA HIS A 268 13.39 4.48 -3.32
C HIS A 268 14.60 4.47 -4.26
N GLU A 269 15.54 3.54 -4.06
CA GLU A 269 16.71 3.35 -4.92
C GLU A 269 16.31 2.99 -6.35
N ALA A 270 15.38 2.04 -6.51
CA ALA A 270 14.87 1.64 -7.82
C ALA A 270 14.18 2.81 -8.54
N LEU A 271 13.30 3.53 -7.84
CA LEU A 271 12.62 4.70 -8.39
C LEU A 271 13.61 5.82 -8.76
N THR A 272 14.60 6.08 -7.91
CA THR A 272 15.62 7.12 -8.12
C THR A 272 16.46 6.81 -9.35
N LYS A 273 16.85 5.54 -9.54
CA LYS A 273 17.60 5.10 -10.73
C LYS A 273 16.83 5.39 -12.02
N VAL A 274 15.54 5.03 -12.07
CA VAL A 274 14.67 5.30 -13.22
C VAL A 274 14.49 6.80 -13.44
N ASN A 275 14.20 7.55 -12.38
CA ASN A 275 14.01 9.01 -12.44
C ASN A 275 15.27 9.72 -12.94
N ASN A 276 16.46 9.36 -12.45
CA ASN A 276 17.72 9.95 -12.89
C ASN A 276 17.96 9.70 -14.38
N ARG A 277 17.67 8.49 -14.87
CA ARG A 277 17.76 8.17 -16.30
C ARG A 277 16.82 9.05 -17.13
N ILE A 278 15.54 9.16 -16.73
CA ILE A 278 14.57 10.02 -17.42
C ILE A 278 14.99 11.49 -17.39
N CYS A 279 15.46 11.99 -16.24
CA CYS A 279 15.93 13.35 -16.09
C CYS A 279 17.10 13.65 -17.02
N ASN A 280 18.05 12.71 -17.16
CA ASN A 280 19.17 12.85 -18.07
C ASN A 280 18.71 12.82 -19.54
N ASP A 281 17.90 11.83 -19.92
CA ASP A 281 17.43 11.64 -21.30
C ASP A 281 16.56 12.81 -21.81
N LEU A 282 15.79 13.43 -20.91
CA LEU A 282 14.91 14.56 -21.24
C LEU A 282 15.49 15.93 -20.85
N GLY A 283 16.69 15.97 -20.26
CA GLY A 283 17.30 17.20 -19.74
C GLY A 283 16.44 17.91 -18.70
N LEU A 284 15.76 17.15 -17.83
CA LEU A 284 14.83 17.72 -16.85
C LEU A 284 15.55 18.45 -15.73
N HIS A 285 15.03 19.61 -15.36
CA HIS A 285 15.49 20.38 -14.21
C HIS A 285 14.36 21.25 -13.65
N TYR A 286 14.45 21.60 -12.37
CA TYR A 286 13.53 22.56 -11.76
C TYR A 286 14.09 23.98 -11.88
N ASP A 287 13.22 24.96 -12.19
CA ASP A 287 13.55 26.38 -12.06
C ASP A 287 13.37 26.89 -10.62
N SER A 288 13.73 28.15 -10.37
CA SER A 288 13.60 28.80 -9.04
C SER A 288 12.16 28.90 -8.51
N LYS A 289 11.17 28.71 -9.39
CA LYS A 289 9.73 28.69 -9.11
C LYS A 289 9.16 27.27 -9.05
N TYR A 290 10.03 26.25 -9.00
CA TYR A 290 9.65 24.84 -8.95
C TYR A 290 8.87 24.35 -10.19
N ASN A 291 9.05 24.98 -11.35
CA ASN A 291 8.57 24.41 -12.60
C ASN A 291 9.58 23.36 -13.08
N LEU A 292 9.09 22.15 -13.36
CA LEU A 292 9.88 21.13 -14.04
C LEU A 292 9.95 21.48 -15.53
N LEU A 293 11.15 21.68 -16.05
CA LEU A 293 11.44 22.08 -17.43
C LEU A 293 12.30 21.03 -18.11
N MET A 294 12.23 20.96 -19.45
CA MET A 294 13.20 20.23 -20.27
C MET A 294 14.22 21.23 -20.79
N LYS A 295 15.50 20.85 -20.85
CA LYS A 295 16.50 21.61 -21.62
C LYS A 295 16.03 21.72 -23.07
N VAL A 296 16.14 22.93 -23.61
CA VAL A 296 15.87 23.24 -25.03
C VAL A 296 17.02 22.72 -25.88
#